data_AF-A0A7K4TU73-F1
#
_entry.id   AF-A0A7K4TU73-F1
#
_cell.length_a   1.000
_cell.length_b   1.000
_cell.length_c   1.000
_cell.angle_alpha   90.00
_cell.angle_beta   90.00
_cell.angle_gamma   90.00
#
_symmetry.space_group_name_H-M   'P 1'
#
loop_
_entity.id
_entity.type
_entity.pdbx_description
1 polymer ?
#
loop_
_entity_poly.entity_id
_entity_poly.type
_entity_poly.pdbx_seq_one_letter_code
_entity_poly.pdbx_strand_id
1 'polypeptide(L)'
;AEMRSVKQVLIHQYYNPDDLSYDIALMELSKPVECSAYIQLACVPDLTLKVSKFNTCWIAGWGYTIARSQGASDHLQEAKVQLIDLQLCNSSGWYAGKIRNHNLCAGYPQGSIGTCK
;
A
#
# COMPACT_ATOMS: atom_id res chain seq x y z
N ALA A 1 15.63 17.61 6.18
CA ALA A 1 14.30 17.11 5.77
C ALA A 1 13.61 18.20 4.98
N GLU A 2 13.02 17.86 3.83
CA GLU A 2 12.20 18.81 3.06
C GLU A 2 10.73 18.65 3.42
N MET A 3 10.08 19.76 3.79
CA MET A 3 8.64 19.79 4.03
C MET A 3 7.96 20.61 2.92
N ARG A 4 6.81 20.14 2.44
CA ARG A 4 5.95 20.83 1.47
C ARG A 4 4.52 20.83 1.98
N SER A 5 3.81 21.95 1.80
CA SER A 5 2.38 21.97 2.06
C SER A 5 1.63 21.30 0.90
N VAL A 6 0.45 20.75 1.22
CA VAL A 6 -0.45 20.18 0.21
C VAL A 6 -1.25 21.33 -0.41
N LYS A 7 -1.22 21.43 -1.74
CA LYS A 7 -2.01 22.40 -2.51
C LYS A 7 -3.43 21.90 -2.71
N GLN A 8 -3.57 20.63 -3.11
CA GLN A 8 -4.86 19.98 -3.27
C GLN A 8 -4.76 18.47 -3.07
N VAL A 9 -5.89 17.86 -2.70
CA VAL A 9 -6.08 16.41 -2.60
C VAL A 9 -7.18 16.02 -3.57
N LEU A 10 -6.89 15.08 -4.47
CA LEU A 10 -7.82 14.52 -5.44
C LEU A 10 -8.16 13.10 -5.01
N ILE A 11 -9.33 12.93 -4.40
CA ILE A 11 -9.84 11.63 -3.97
C ILE A 11 -10.51 10.95 -5.17
N HIS A 12 -10.33 9.64 -5.32
CA HIS A 12 -11.01 8.88 -6.37
C HIS A 12 -12.54 9.05 -6.27
N GLN A 13 -13.18 9.40 -7.38
CA GLN A 13 -14.61 9.76 -7.43
C GLN A 13 -15.57 8.65 -6.97
N TYR A 14 -15.12 7.39 -6.98
CA TYR A 14 -15.88 6.22 -6.52
C TYR A 14 -15.40 5.67 -5.17
N TYR A 15 -14.53 6.39 -4.44
CA TYR A 15 -14.11 5.97 -3.12
C TYR A 15 -15.33 5.78 -2.20
N ASN A 16 -15.40 4.62 -1.56
CA ASN A 16 -16.45 4.31 -0.59
C ASN A 16 -15.82 3.98 0.77
N PRO A 17 -16.04 4.78 1.82
CA PRO A 17 -15.49 4.52 3.14
C PRO A 17 -16.11 3.29 3.84
N ASP A 18 -17.31 2.85 3.44
CA ASP A 18 -18.00 1.73 4.09
C ASP A 18 -17.35 0.38 3.78
N ASP A 19 -16.85 0.21 2.56
CA ASP A 19 -16.20 -1.04 2.11
C ASP A 19 -14.77 -0.86 1.59
N LEU A 20 -14.23 0.37 1.70
CA LEU A 20 -12.90 0.75 1.25
C LEU A 20 -12.66 0.50 -0.25
N SER A 21 -13.74 0.47 -1.05
CA SER A 21 -13.60 0.36 -2.50
C SER A 21 -12.94 1.61 -3.07
N TYR A 22 -12.06 1.41 -4.05
CA TYR A 22 -11.32 2.49 -4.73
C TYR A 22 -10.54 3.42 -3.78
N ASP A 23 -9.92 2.83 -2.74
CA ASP A 23 -9.06 3.54 -1.78
C ASP A 23 -7.75 4.01 -2.41
N ILE A 24 -7.81 5.14 -3.13
CA ILE A 24 -6.68 5.84 -3.73
C ILE A 24 -6.96 7.35 -3.82
N ALA A 25 -5.92 8.15 -3.61
CA ALA A 25 -5.95 9.59 -3.79
C ALA A 25 -4.61 10.12 -4.30
N LEU A 26 -4.62 11.28 -4.95
CA LEU A 26 -3.43 12.02 -5.33
C LEU A 26 -3.31 13.29 -4.49
N MET A 27 -2.09 13.63 -4.08
CA MET A 27 -1.78 14.88 -3.40
C MET A 27 -0.88 15.74 -4.29
N GLU A 28 -1.35 16.91 -4.70
CA GLU A 28 -0.51 17.90 -5.37
C GLU A 28 0.21 18.73 -4.30
N LEU A 29 1.54 18.77 -4.39
CA LEU A 29 2.37 19.59 -3.51
C LEU A 29 2.31 21.06 -3.94
N SER A 30 2.47 21.98 -2.98
CA SER A 30 2.51 23.43 -3.25
C SER A 30 3.64 23.87 -4.19
N LYS A 31 4.72 23.10 -4.22
CA LYS A 31 5.91 23.29 -5.06
C LYS A 31 6.49 21.91 -5.42
N PRO A 32 7.13 21.77 -6.58
CA PRO A 32 7.83 20.54 -6.93
C PRO A 32 8.94 20.19 -5.94
N VAL A 33 9.36 18.94 -5.97
CA VAL A 33 10.51 18.42 -5.22
C VAL A 33 11.56 18.01 -6.23
N GLU A 34 12.81 18.41 -5.99
CA GLU A 34 13.93 18.06 -6.83
C GLU A 34 14.41 16.64 -6.50
N CYS A 35 14.69 15.85 -7.56
CA CYS A 35 15.21 14.51 -7.37
C CYS A 35 16.64 14.55 -6.81
N SER A 36 16.96 13.60 -5.93
CA SER A 36 18.26 13.47 -5.28
C SER A 36 18.57 12.01 -4.96
N ALA A 37 19.72 11.73 -4.34
CA ALA A 37 20.02 10.37 -3.88
C ALA A 37 18.98 9.81 -2.88
N TYR A 38 18.18 10.67 -2.23
CA TYR A 38 17.16 10.28 -1.24
C TYR A 38 15.72 10.51 -1.72
N ILE A 39 15.53 11.13 -2.89
CA ILE A 39 14.20 11.45 -3.43
C ILE A 39 14.19 11.04 -4.90
N GLN A 40 13.38 10.02 -5.21
CA GLN A 40 13.22 9.48 -6.55
C GLN A 40 11.74 9.20 -6.83
N LEU A 41 11.36 9.22 -8.10
CA LEU A 41 10.01 8.89 -8.53
C LEU A 41 9.85 7.37 -8.62
N ALA A 42 8.71 6.86 -8.16
CA ALA A 42 8.31 5.49 -8.42
C ALA A 42 7.67 5.37 -9.81
N CYS A 43 7.84 4.22 -10.46
CA CYS A 43 7.17 3.92 -11.72
C CYS A 43 5.68 3.67 -11.50
N VAL A 44 4.84 4.18 -12.40
CA VAL A 44 3.41 3.84 -12.45
C VAL A 44 3.22 2.74 -13.50
N PRO A 45 2.52 1.64 -13.18
CA PRO A 45 2.28 0.57 -14.13
C PRO A 45 1.33 1.02 -15.23
N ASP A 46 1.61 0.60 -16.47
CA ASP A 46 0.64 0.73 -17.56
C ASP A 46 -0.36 -0.45 -17.58
N LEU A 47 -1.38 -0.37 -18.43
CA LEU A 47 -2.45 -1.37 -18.52
C LEU A 47 -1.99 -2.75 -19.03
N THR A 48 -0.78 -2.87 -19.55
CA THR A 48 -0.21 -4.14 -20.02
C THR A 48 0.46 -4.92 -18.89
N LEU A 49 0.72 -4.27 -17.75
CA LEU A 49 1.38 -4.91 -16.63
C LEU A 49 0.48 -5.97 -15.98
N LYS A 50 0.92 -7.22 -16.05
CA LYS A 50 0.30 -8.32 -15.33
C LYS A 50 0.92 -8.44 -13.94
N VAL A 51 0.27 -7.85 -12.94
CA VAL A 51 0.76 -7.87 -11.55
C VAL A 51 0.94 -9.31 -11.03
N SER A 52 0.13 -10.26 -11.51
CA SER A 52 0.27 -11.69 -11.18
C SER A 52 1.60 -12.33 -11.59
N LYS A 53 2.42 -11.67 -12.43
CA LYS A 53 3.77 -12.15 -12.79
C LYS A 53 4.81 -11.84 -11.71
N PHE A 54 4.49 -11.02 -10.73
CA PHE A 54 5.42 -10.67 -9.65
C PHE A 54 5.25 -11.62 -8.47
N ASN A 55 6.22 -12.50 -8.24
CA ASN A 55 6.18 -13.41 -7.09
C ASN A 55 6.59 -12.75 -5.77
N THR A 56 7.15 -11.54 -5.84
CA THR A 56 7.74 -10.86 -4.70
C THR A 56 7.56 -9.37 -4.87
N CYS A 57 7.08 -8.73 -3.81
CA CYS A 57 6.95 -7.29 -3.69
C CYS A 57 7.60 -6.82 -2.38
N TRP A 58 7.75 -5.51 -2.25
CA TRP A 58 8.22 -4.86 -1.03
C TRP A 58 7.15 -3.92 -0.53
N ILE A 59 6.97 -3.89 0.78
CA ILE A 59 6.20 -2.86 1.49
C ILE A 59 7.17 -2.10 2.39
N ALA A 60 6.93 -0.81 2.61
CA ALA A 60 7.74 0.00 3.48
C ALA A 60 6.86 1.01 4.24
N GLY A 61 7.28 1.38 5.45
CA GLY A 61 6.57 2.36 6.27
C GLY A 61 7.13 2.50 7.67
N TRP A 62 6.54 3.42 8.43
CA TRP A 62 6.90 3.73 9.82
C TRP A 62 5.88 3.21 10.83
N GLY A 63 4.96 2.32 10.42
CA GLY A 63 3.92 1.77 11.31
C GLY A 63 4.48 0.96 12.48
N TYR A 64 3.60 0.42 13.33
CA TYR A 64 4.04 -0.45 14.43
C TYR A 64 4.80 -1.67 13.91
N THR A 65 5.95 -1.97 14.52
CA THR A 65 6.75 -3.16 14.20
C THR A 65 6.23 -4.42 14.87
N ILE A 66 5.46 -4.27 15.95
CA ILE A 66 4.86 -5.35 16.72
C ILE A 66 3.38 -5.02 16.88
N ALA A 67 2.51 -6.00 16.60
CA ALA A 67 1.08 -5.83 16.82
C ALA A 67 0.80 -5.44 18.28
N ARG A 68 0.03 -4.37 18.46
CA ARG A 68 -0.35 -3.81 19.78
C ARG A 68 0.81 -3.18 20.59
N SER A 69 1.94 -2.86 19.95
CA SER A 69 2.97 -2.04 20.60
C SER A 69 2.51 -0.60 20.79
N GLN A 70 3.19 0.13 21.69
CA GLN A 70 3.05 1.57 21.80
C GLN A 70 4.19 2.25 21.06
N GLY A 71 3.86 3.19 20.17
CA GLY A 71 4.83 3.94 19.36
C GLY A 71 5.10 3.34 17.98
N ALA A 72 4.87 4.15 16.94
CA ALA A 72 5.31 3.91 15.57
C ALA A 72 6.84 3.86 15.50
N SER A 73 7.41 3.27 14.45
CA SER A 73 8.87 3.22 14.30
C SER A 73 9.44 4.58 13.94
N ASP A 74 10.51 5.01 14.62
CA ASP A 74 11.28 6.21 14.25
C ASP A 74 12.12 6.00 12.98
N HIS A 75 12.33 4.74 12.57
CA HIS A 75 13.10 4.36 11.41
C HIS A 75 12.21 3.70 10.36
N LEU A 76 12.45 4.03 9.08
CA LEU A 76 11.74 3.37 7.99
C LEU A 76 11.99 1.87 8.05
N GLN A 77 10.92 1.08 8.08
CA GLN A 77 10.96 -0.36 7.98
C GLN A 77 10.61 -0.77 6.56
N GLU A 78 11.17 -1.88 6.10
CA GLU A 78 10.79 -2.54 4.87
C GLU A 78 10.58 -4.03 5.11
N ALA A 79 9.67 -4.62 4.33
CA ALA A 79 9.43 -6.04 4.38
C ALA A 79 9.18 -6.59 2.98
N LYS A 80 9.78 -7.74 2.72
CA LYS A 80 9.52 -8.54 1.53
C LYS A 80 8.22 -9.31 1.74
N VAL A 81 7.33 -9.29 0.76
CA VAL A 81 6.04 -9.99 0.78
C VAL A 81 5.81 -10.73 -0.54
N GLN A 82 4.93 -11.74 -0.52
CA GLN A 82 4.53 -12.47 -1.72
C GLN A 82 3.11 -12.07 -2.10
N LEU A 83 2.83 -12.00 -3.41
CA LEU A 83 1.45 -11.87 -3.86
C LEU A 83 0.66 -13.13 -3.49
N ILE A 84 -0.54 -12.92 -2.97
CA ILE A 84 -1.48 -13.96 -2.60
C ILE A 84 -2.60 -13.94 -3.63
N ASP A 85 -2.94 -15.14 -4.12
CA ASP A 85 -4.04 -15.31 -5.05
C ASP A 85 -5.35 -14.72 -4.50
N LEU A 86 -6.09 -14.02 -5.36
CA LEU A 86 -7.29 -13.30 -4.96
C LEU A 86 -8.40 -14.26 -4.50
N GLN A 87 -8.51 -15.45 -5.08
CA GLN A 87 -9.50 -16.44 -4.66
C GLN A 87 -9.18 -16.98 -3.27
N LEU A 88 -7.91 -17.27 -2.99
CA LEU A 88 -7.48 -17.65 -1.64
C LEU A 88 -7.75 -16.54 -0.64
N CYS A 89 -7.36 -15.30 -0.97
CA CYS A 89 -7.56 -14.15 -0.12
C CYS A 89 -9.06 -13.91 0.18
N ASN A 90 -9.91 -14.06 -0.84
CA ASN A 90 -11.34 -13.83 -0.70
C ASN A 90 -12.14 -15.04 -0.22
N SER A 91 -11.44 -16.13 0.15
CA SER A 91 -12.06 -17.35 0.69
C SER A 91 -12.80 -17.07 2.00
N SER A 92 -13.73 -17.96 2.34
CA SER A 92 -14.56 -17.86 3.55
C SER A 92 -13.75 -17.85 4.85
N GLY A 93 -12.59 -18.49 4.89
CA GLY A 93 -11.71 -18.51 6.07
C GLY A 93 -10.88 -17.24 6.25
N TRP A 94 -10.88 -16.33 5.27
CA TRP A 94 -10.07 -15.10 5.27
C TRP A 94 -11.00 -13.89 5.20
N TYR A 95 -11.11 -13.23 4.04
CA TYR A 95 -11.90 -12.02 3.89
C TYR A 95 -13.37 -12.26 3.51
N ALA A 96 -13.78 -13.51 3.28
CA ALA A 96 -15.17 -13.92 3.09
C ALA A 96 -15.96 -13.07 2.07
N GLY A 97 -15.40 -12.90 0.87
CA GLY A 97 -16.07 -12.16 -0.22
C GLY A 97 -15.90 -10.63 -0.19
N LYS A 98 -15.21 -10.06 0.81
CA LYS A 98 -15.02 -8.61 0.94
C LYS A 98 -14.00 -8.02 -0.03
N ILE A 99 -13.07 -8.82 -0.56
CA ILE A 99 -12.04 -8.34 -1.48
C ILE A 99 -12.63 -8.20 -2.89
N ARG A 100 -12.36 -7.08 -3.55
CA ARG A 100 -12.82 -6.75 -4.90
C ARG A 100 -11.70 -6.93 -5.93
N ASN A 101 -12.05 -6.95 -7.21
CA ASN A 101 -11.09 -7.12 -8.33
C ASN A 101 -10.11 -5.94 -8.49
N HIS A 102 -10.37 -4.80 -7.85
CA HIS A 102 -9.46 -3.65 -7.81
C HIS A 102 -8.51 -3.69 -6.60
N ASN A 103 -8.55 -4.75 -5.79
CA ASN A 103 -7.62 -4.98 -4.69
C ASN A 103 -6.57 -6.03 -5.05
N LEU A 104 -5.49 -6.04 -4.28
CA LEU A 104 -4.45 -7.07 -4.30
C LEU A 104 -4.20 -7.53 -2.87
N CYS A 105 -3.83 -8.80 -2.71
CA CYS A 105 -3.41 -9.34 -1.43
C CYS A 105 -1.93 -9.70 -1.47
N ALA A 106 -1.20 -9.36 -0.41
CA ALA A 106 0.21 -9.67 -0.29
C ALA A 106 0.58 -9.95 1.16
N GLY A 107 1.52 -10.87 1.37
CA GLY A 107 1.99 -11.27 2.68
C GLY A 107 2.42 -12.73 2.71
N TYR A 108 2.26 -13.35 3.87
CA TYR A 108 2.50 -14.78 4.08
C TYR A 108 1.26 -15.40 4.73
N PRO A 109 0.77 -16.57 4.26
CA PRO A 109 -0.40 -17.23 4.84
C PRO A 109 -0.27 -17.51 6.36
N GLN A 110 0.94 -17.59 6.88
CA GLN A 110 1.22 -17.80 8.30
C GLN A 110 1.03 -16.53 9.16
N GLY A 111 0.85 -15.35 8.54
CA GLY A 111 0.51 -14.11 9.24
C GLY A 111 1.66 -13.43 10.01
N SER A 112 2.92 -13.74 9.69
CA SER A 112 4.09 -13.22 10.43
C SER A 112 4.61 -11.87 9.95
N ILE A 113 4.45 -11.53 8.66
CA ILE A 113 4.97 -10.30 8.04
C ILE A 113 3.83 -9.64 7.27
N GLY A 114 3.55 -8.37 7.58
CA GLY A 114 2.48 -7.57 6.99
C GLY A 114 2.54 -6.10 7.40
N THR A 115 1.54 -5.32 7.02
CA THR A 115 1.40 -3.93 7.46
C THR A 115 0.74 -3.86 8.83
N CYS A 116 1.04 -2.82 9.61
CA CYS A 116 0.39 -2.56 10.90
C CYS A 116 0.08 -1.07 11.02
N LYS A 117 -1.02 -0.75 11.70
CA LYS A 117 -1.49 0.61 11.96
C LYS A 117 -1.47 0.91 13.43
#